data_AF-A0A940MA30-F1
#
_entry.id   AF-A0A940MA30-F1
#
_cell.length_a   1.000
_cell.length_b   1.000
_cell.length_c   1.000
_cell.angle_alpha   90.00
_cell.angle_beta   90.00
_cell.angle_gamma   90.00
#
_symmetry.space_group_name_H-M   'P 1'
#
loop_
_entity.id
_entity.type
_entity.pdbx_description
1 polymer ?
#
loop_
_entity_poly.entity_id
_entity_poly.type
_entity_poly.pdbx_seq_one_letter_code
_entity_poly.pdbx_strand_id
1 'polypeptide(L)'
;MGGAAWGGHTSCPGSRIVAQLGEIVKRAGGSGSSAGGGSSSGVARYEVTIGGLAYGYGAHGDQVTRVGKALVAKGFGKHYSVGPGPTWTDADTENYADYQRSLGYHGADADGIPGETSLRKLLGTLPGKTGHVVDLSNVIAAARKDPGAAQGHQTHAADVRVVEAALKAEGLLSATYASDGSFGTTTVTAYAAWQRHLGYHGADADGIPGKASLAKLGKAHGFTVKA
;
A
#
# COMPACT_ATOMS: atom_id res chain seq x y z
N MET A 1 13.71 30.88 -52.30
CA MET A 1 14.00 30.24 -50.99
C MET A 1 12.88 30.61 -50.05
N GLY A 2 11.98 29.68 -49.75
CA GLY A 2 10.79 29.92 -48.91
C GLY A 2 10.03 28.61 -48.79
N GLY A 3 9.87 28.13 -47.55
CA GLY A 3 9.62 26.73 -47.22
C GLY A 3 8.26 26.19 -47.63
N ALA A 4 8.27 24.91 -48.02
CA ALA A 4 7.09 24.07 -48.07
C ALA A 4 6.79 23.53 -46.67
N ALA A 5 5.53 23.65 -46.27
CA ALA A 5 4.97 23.11 -45.04
C ALA A 5 5.06 21.57 -45.05
N TRP A 6 5.73 21.01 -44.03
CA TRP A 6 5.70 19.58 -43.79
C TRP A 6 4.48 19.23 -42.93
N GLY A 7 3.62 18.40 -43.50
CA GLY A 7 2.47 17.82 -42.85
C GLY A 7 2.84 16.70 -41.87
N GLY A 8 2.07 16.69 -40.78
CA GLY A 8 1.59 15.56 -39.98
C GLY A 8 2.33 14.22 -40.03
N HIS A 9 2.98 13.89 -38.91
CA HIS A 9 2.69 12.69 -38.12
C HIS A 9 3.53 12.69 -36.84
N THR A 10 2.91 13.01 -35.71
CA THR A 10 3.33 12.44 -34.44
C THR A 10 2.04 11.91 -33.82
N SER A 11 1.77 10.65 -34.12
CA SER A 11 0.82 9.85 -33.39
C SER A 11 1.26 9.84 -31.93
N CYS A 12 0.80 10.82 -31.16
CA CYS A 12 0.78 10.77 -29.72
C CYS A 12 -0.31 9.76 -29.34
N PRO A 13 0.02 8.54 -28.88
CA PRO A 13 -0.99 7.67 -28.31
C PRO A 13 -1.50 8.35 -27.05
N GLY A 14 -2.82 8.49 -26.98
CA GLY A 14 -3.53 9.34 -26.04
C GLY A 14 -3.21 9.10 -24.56
N SER A 15 -3.34 10.19 -23.80
CA SER A 15 -4.10 10.21 -22.55
C SER A 15 -3.82 9.08 -21.54
N ARG A 16 -2.62 9.07 -20.94
CA ARG A 16 -2.40 8.52 -19.58
C ARG A 16 -1.68 9.48 -18.62
N ILE A 17 -1.58 10.77 -18.98
CA ILE A 17 -0.96 11.82 -18.15
C ILE A 17 -1.94 12.35 -17.08
N VAL A 18 -2.74 11.47 -16.48
CA VAL A 18 -3.52 11.80 -15.28
C VAL A 18 -3.34 10.66 -14.29
N ALA A 19 -2.21 10.66 -13.60
CA ALA A 19 -2.08 9.87 -12.38
C ALA A 19 -1.22 10.53 -11.29
N GLN A 20 -0.41 11.57 -11.60
CA GLN A 20 0.35 12.29 -10.56
C GLN A 20 0.59 13.79 -10.80
N LEU A 21 0.01 14.46 -11.81
CA LEU A 21 0.26 15.89 -12.02
C LEU A 21 0.01 16.76 -10.77
N GLY A 22 -1.00 16.44 -9.95
CA GLY A 22 -1.25 17.15 -8.69
C GLY A 22 -0.19 16.91 -7.60
N GLU A 23 0.45 15.74 -7.60
CA GLU A 23 1.51 15.37 -6.64
C GLU A 23 2.87 15.97 -7.04
N ILE A 24 3.16 16.06 -8.34
CA ILE A 24 4.38 16.68 -8.88
C ILE A 24 4.42 18.17 -8.52
N VAL A 25 3.29 18.88 -8.66
CA VAL A 25 3.21 20.32 -8.31
C VAL A 25 3.38 20.55 -6.80
N LYS A 26 2.89 19.65 -5.95
CA LYS A 26 3.11 19.72 -4.49
C LYS A 26 4.58 19.51 -4.10
N ARG A 27 5.31 18.65 -4.83
CA ARG A 27 6.73 18.36 -4.57
C ARG A 27 7.66 19.45 -5.11
N ALA A 28 7.28 20.13 -6.20
CA ALA A 28 8.07 21.20 -6.82
C ALA A 28 7.98 22.57 -6.10
N GLY A 29 7.11 22.73 -5.09
CA GLY A 29 6.87 24.00 -4.40
C GLY A 29 7.94 24.46 -3.42
N GLY A 30 9.03 23.72 -3.24
CA GLY A 30 10.16 24.07 -2.37
C GLY A 30 11.33 24.66 -3.15
N SER A 31 11.30 25.98 -3.34
CA SER A 31 12.42 26.88 -3.75
C SER A 31 13.21 26.51 -5.01
N GLY A 32 12.99 27.31 -6.06
CA GLY A 32 13.62 27.15 -7.37
C GLY A 32 15.10 27.54 -7.44
N SER A 33 15.73 27.02 -8.49
CA SER A 33 16.68 27.76 -9.31
C SER A 33 16.71 27.11 -10.70
N SER A 34 16.51 27.95 -11.72
CA SER A 34 16.54 27.58 -13.13
C SER A 34 17.97 27.47 -13.68
N ALA A 35 18.10 26.62 -14.70
CA ALA A 35 19.23 26.44 -15.64
C ALA A 35 20.25 25.34 -15.29
N GLY A 36 20.33 24.35 -16.17
CA GLY A 36 21.41 23.37 -16.22
C GLY A 36 20.96 22.02 -16.75
N GLY A 37 20.99 21.84 -18.07
CA GLY A 37 20.90 20.51 -18.68
C GLY A 37 22.05 19.63 -18.20
N GLY A 38 21.73 18.57 -17.48
CA GLY A 38 22.66 17.56 -17.04
C GLY A 38 21.86 16.33 -16.60
N SER A 39 22.05 15.22 -17.31
CA SER A 39 21.53 13.91 -16.89
C SER A 39 22.13 13.58 -15.51
N SER A 40 21.36 13.73 -14.43
CA SER A 40 21.80 13.28 -13.12
C SER A 40 21.73 11.75 -13.08
N SER A 41 22.85 11.13 -13.40
CA SER A 41 23.17 9.69 -13.29
C SER A 41 23.15 9.18 -11.83
N GLY A 42 22.37 9.79 -10.93
CA GLY A 42 22.29 9.45 -9.52
C GLY A 42 20.92 8.88 -9.18
N VAL A 43 20.92 7.77 -8.45
CA VAL A 43 19.74 7.22 -7.77
C VAL A 43 19.13 8.32 -6.87
N ALA A 44 17.81 8.45 -6.86
CA ALA A 44 17.15 9.46 -6.02
C ALA A 44 17.39 9.19 -4.53
N ARG A 45 17.81 10.25 -3.81
CA ARG A 45 18.14 10.18 -2.38
C ARG A 45 17.38 11.21 -1.55
N TYR A 46 16.07 11.27 -1.78
CA TYR A 46 15.18 12.10 -0.98
C TYR A 46 14.07 11.24 -0.35
N GLU A 47 13.47 11.76 0.70
CA GLU A 47 12.38 11.11 1.45
C GLU A 47 11.03 11.79 1.11
N VAL A 48 9.96 11.01 1.13
CA VAL A 48 8.58 11.47 1.08
C VAL A 48 7.78 10.88 2.24
N THR A 49 6.76 11.62 2.67
CA THR A 49 5.78 11.11 3.64
C THR A 49 4.49 10.72 2.92
N ILE A 50 4.09 9.46 3.00
CA ILE A 50 2.81 8.95 2.45
C ILE A 50 2.03 8.30 3.58
N GLY A 51 0.77 8.71 3.77
CA GLY A 51 -0.04 8.23 4.88
C GLY A 51 0.58 8.50 6.26
N GLY A 52 1.50 9.47 6.38
CA GLY A 52 2.24 9.76 7.62
C GLY A 52 3.48 8.89 7.86
N LEU A 53 3.81 7.96 6.97
CA LEU A 53 5.05 7.15 7.05
C LEU A 53 6.08 7.65 6.06
N ALA A 54 7.34 7.58 6.46
CA ALA A 54 8.50 7.89 5.63
C ALA A 54 8.78 6.78 4.60
N TYR A 55 9.07 7.20 3.37
CA TYR A 55 9.53 6.36 2.25
C TYR A 55 10.61 7.09 1.47
N GLY A 56 11.46 6.35 0.76
CA GLY A 56 12.64 6.92 0.09
C GLY A 56 13.89 6.83 0.95
N TYR A 57 15.02 7.29 0.40
CA TYR A 57 16.34 6.98 0.94
C TYR A 57 16.50 7.38 2.42
N GLY A 58 16.93 6.43 3.25
CA GLY A 58 17.11 6.63 4.69
C GLY A 58 15.86 6.36 5.54
N ALA A 59 14.68 6.23 4.94
CA ALA A 59 13.47 5.83 5.66
C ALA A 59 13.66 4.47 6.32
N HIS A 60 13.11 4.31 7.54
CA HIS A 60 13.25 3.07 8.31
C HIS A 60 11.89 2.59 8.87
N GLY A 61 11.65 1.29 8.80
CA GLY A 61 10.53 0.62 9.49
C GLY A 61 9.92 -0.55 8.73
N ASP A 62 8.87 -1.14 9.32
CA ASP A 62 8.14 -2.29 8.76
C ASP A 62 7.52 -1.98 7.39
N GLN A 63 7.14 -0.71 7.15
CA GLN A 63 6.60 -0.26 5.87
C GLN A 63 7.63 -0.38 4.75
N VAL A 64 8.91 -0.13 5.03
CA VAL A 64 10.00 -0.26 4.05
C VAL A 64 10.22 -1.72 3.71
N THR A 65 10.31 -2.58 4.73
CA THR A 65 10.43 -4.04 4.53
C THR A 65 9.27 -4.57 3.69
N ARG A 66 8.04 -4.08 3.91
CA ARG A 66 6.86 -4.48 3.13
C ARG A 66 6.97 -4.07 1.67
N VAL A 67 7.41 -2.84 1.40
CA VAL A 67 7.66 -2.38 0.03
C VAL A 67 8.67 -3.28 -0.65
N GLY A 68 9.81 -3.54 -0.02
CA GLY A 68 10.85 -4.39 -0.60
C GLY A 68 10.37 -5.83 -0.86
N LYS A 69 9.63 -6.44 0.08
CA LYS A 69 9.02 -7.77 -0.12
C LYS A 69 8.02 -7.77 -1.27
N ALA A 70 7.20 -6.73 -1.38
CA ALA A 70 6.23 -6.60 -2.47
C ALA A 70 6.92 -6.42 -3.84
N LEU A 71 8.02 -5.67 -3.90
CA LEU A 71 8.84 -5.54 -5.10
C LEU A 71 9.39 -6.90 -5.55
N VAL A 72 10.00 -7.67 -4.63
CA VAL A 72 10.48 -9.03 -4.93
C VAL A 72 9.35 -9.92 -5.43
N ALA A 73 8.19 -9.94 -4.75
CA ALA A 73 7.04 -10.74 -5.14
C ALA A 73 6.48 -10.38 -6.54
N LYS A 74 6.66 -9.13 -6.98
CA LYS A 74 6.28 -8.64 -8.31
C LYS A 74 7.38 -8.79 -9.36
N GLY A 75 8.54 -9.34 -9.00
CA GLY A 75 9.67 -9.55 -9.91
C GLY A 75 10.66 -8.37 -10.00
N PHE A 76 10.55 -7.38 -9.13
CA PHE A 76 11.40 -6.17 -9.10
C PHE A 76 12.42 -6.23 -7.95
N GLY A 77 13.05 -7.39 -7.75
CA GLY A 77 14.01 -7.58 -6.64
C GLY A 77 15.49 -7.57 -7.04
N LYS A 78 15.81 -7.31 -8.32
CA LYS A 78 17.12 -7.62 -8.91
C LYS A 78 18.31 -6.90 -8.27
N HIS A 79 18.07 -5.74 -7.64
CA HIS A 79 19.14 -4.95 -7.01
C HIS A 79 19.41 -5.37 -5.55
N TYR A 80 18.60 -6.27 -4.98
CA TYR A 80 18.88 -6.82 -3.66
C TYR A 80 19.92 -7.93 -3.73
N SER A 81 21.06 -7.74 -3.04
CA SER A 81 22.07 -8.80 -2.89
C SER A 81 21.75 -9.79 -1.76
N VAL A 82 21.17 -9.30 -0.65
CA VAL A 82 20.79 -10.12 0.51
C VAL A 82 19.27 -10.29 0.60
N GLY A 83 18.52 -9.30 0.15
CA GLY A 83 17.07 -9.21 0.28
C GLY A 83 16.65 -7.86 0.90
N PRO A 84 15.35 -7.55 0.89
CA PRO A 84 14.84 -6.31 1.44
C PRO A 84 14.96 -6.26 2.97
N GLY A 85 15.32 -5.11 3.50
CA GLY A 85 15.46 -4.84 4.93
C GLY A 85 14.57 -3.69 5.42
N PRO A 86 14.65 -3.33 6.71
CA PRO A 86 13.85 -2.25 7.29
C PRO A 86 14.35 -0.85 6.94
N THR A 87 15.55 -0.71 6.38
CA THR A 87 16.12 0.57 5.95
C THR A 87 16.05 0.69 4.44
N TRP A 88 15.56 1.83 3.94
CA TRP A 88 15.50 2.11 2.52
C TRP A 88 16.90 2.51 2.02
N THR A 89 17.39 1.77 1.05
CA THR A 89 18.74 1.91 0.46
C THR A 89 18.66 2.28 -1.03
N ASP A 90 19.82 2.47 -1.66
CA ASP A 90 19.88 2.65 -3.12
C ASP A 90 19.22 1.47 -3.86
N ALA A 91 19.34 0.23 -3.36
CA ALA A 91 18.72 -0.95 -3.96
C ALA A 91 17.18 -0.85 -3.98
N ASP A 92 16.57 -0.29 -2.93
CA ASP A 92 15.13 -0.06 -2.88
C ASP A 92 14.70 0.99 -3.91
N THR A 93 15.45 2.10 -4.02
CA THR A 93 15.18 3.13 -5.02
C THR A 93 15.30 2.59 -6.44
N GLU A 94 16.34 1.82 -6.75
CA GLU A 94 16.54 1.26 -8.09
C GLU A 94 15.47 0.23 -8.46
N ASN A 95 15.11 -0.65 -7.52
CA ASN A 95 14.04 -1.63 -7.71
C ASN A 95 12.68 -0.96 -7.89
N TYR A 96 12.40 0.09 -7.10
CA TYR A 96 11.16 0.85 -7.21
C TYR A 96 11.09 1.67 -8.51
N ALA A 97 12.22 2.20 -9.00
CA ALA A 97 12.29 2.87 -10.29
C ALA A 97 11.94 1.92 -11.43
N ASP A 98 12.45 0.69 -11.39
CA ASP A 98 12.09 -0.35 -12.37
C ASP A 98 10.61 -0.72 -12.30
N TYR A 99 10.06 -0.81 -11.08
CA TYR A 99 8.62 -1.00 -10.89
C TYR A 99 7.80 0.15 -11.48
N GLN A 100 8.17 1.41 -11.23
CA GLN A 100 7.51 2.58 -11.82
C GLN A 100 7.56 2.56 -13.35
N ARG A 101 8.71 2.22 -13.95
CA ARG A 101 8.83 2.05 -15.41
C ARG A 101 7.89 0.98 -15.94
N SER A 102 7.72 -0.13 -15.22
CA SER A 102 6.77 -1.18 -15.60
C SER A 102 5.30 -0.71 -15.59
N LEU A 103 4.98 0.31 -14.80
CA LEU A 103 3.66 0.95 -14.78
C LEU A 103 3.47 1.97 -15.93
N GLY A 104 4.50 2.20 -16.75
CA GLY A 104 4.53 3.18 -17.84
C GLY A 104 5.05 4.57 -17.44
N TYR A 105 5.58 4.73 -16.22
CA TYR A 105 6.18 5.99 -15.79
C TYR A 105 7.56 6.18 -16.44
N HIS A 106 7.96 7.43 -16.61
CA HIS A 106 9.21 7.81 -17.29
C HIS A 106 9.74 9.12 -16.76
N GLY A 107 11.03 9.38 -17.00
CA GLY A 107 11.70 10.58 -16.49
C GLY A 107 11.58 10.70 -14.97
N ALA A 108 11.22 11.89 -14.49
CA ALA A 108 11.05 12.18 -13.07
C ALA A 108 9.94 11.37 -12.38
N ASP A 109 8.96 10.83 -13.13
CA ASP A 109 7.88 10.02 -12.56
C ASP A 109 8.32 8.58 -12.22
N ALA A 110 9.49 8.18 -12.71
CA ALA A 110 10.12 6.88 -12.46
C ALA A 110 11.51 7.04 -11.81
N ASP A 111 11.58 7.93 -10.83
CA ASP A 111 12.79 8.29 -10.09
C ASP A 111 13.17 7.31 -8.97
N GLY A 112 12.29 6.35 -8.66
CA GLY A 112 12.49 5.35 -7.62
C GLY A 112 11.94 5.74 -6.26
N ILE A 113 11.34 6.91 -6.10
CA ILE A 113 10.72 7.31 -4.84
C ILE A 113 9.21 7.08 -4.89
N PRO A 114 8.61 6.45 -3.86
CA PRO A 114 7.17 6.19 -3.87
C PRO A 114 6.28 7.41 -4.08
N GLY A 115 5.21 7.19 -4.83
CA GLY A 115 4.03 8.06 -4.86
C GLY A 115 2.83 7.27 -4.36
N GLU A 116 1.81 7.96 -3.86
CA GLU A 116 0.60 7.30 -3.33
C GLU A 116 -0.01 6.30 -4.31
N THR A 117 -0.09 6.69 -5.59
CA THR A 117 -0.68 5.85 -6.64
C THR A 117 0.16 4.59 -6.91
N SER A 118 1.48 4.73 -7.11
CA SER A 118 2.36 3.57 -7.37
C SER A 118 2.47 2.69 -6.14
N LEU A 119 2.53 3.27 -4.95
CA LEU A 119 2.65 2.54 -3.69
C LEU A 119 1.38 1.74 -3.41
N ARG A 120 0.19 2.32 -3.68
CA ARG A 120 -1.09 1.60 -3.59
C ARG A 120 -1.21 0.50 -4.63
N LYS A 121 -0.71 0.70 -5.85
CA LYS A 121 -0.68 -0.36 -6.87
C LYS A 121 0.26 -1.51 -6.48
N LEU A 122 1.36 -1.20 -5.79
CA LEU A 122 2.32 -2.20 -5.33
C LEU A 122 1.76 -3.01 -4.17
N LEU A 123 1.21 -2.32 -3.17
CA LEU A 123 0.81 -2.90 -1.88
C LEU A 123 -0.67 -3.27 -1.80
N GLY A 124 -1.49 -2.85 -2.76
CA GLY A 124 -2.96 -2.96 -2.73
C GLY A 124 -3.64 -1.92 -1.83
N THR A 125 -3.02 -1.57 -0.70
CA THR A 125 -3.45 -0.53 0.23
C THR A 125 -2.26 0.34 0.64
N LEU A 126 -2.50 1.60 1.02
CA LEU A 126 -1.42 2.46 1.52
C LEU A 126 -1.20 2.18 3.02
N PRO A 127 0.04 1.85 3.43
CA PRO A 127 0.39 1.83 4.84
C PRO A 127 0.37 3.26 5.35
N GLY A 128 -0.37 3.50 6.43
CA GLY A 128 -0.41 4.79 7.12
C GLY A 128 0.19 4.70 8.51
N LYS A 129 0.67 5.84 9.02
CA LYS A 129 1.01 6.08 10.42
C LYS A 129 -0.31 6.02 11.19
N THR A 130 -0.58 4.85 11.75
CA THR A 130 -1.63 4.52 12.73
C THR A 130 -2.54 5.70 13.08
N GLY A 131 -3.57 5.92 12.27
CA GLY A 131 -4.68 6.85 12.56
C GLY A 131 -6.00 6.12 12.84
N HIS A 132 -6.10 4.85 12.43
CA HIS A 132 -7.29 4.05 12.66
C HIS A 132 -7.14 3.31 14.00
N VAL A 133 -7.96 3.70 14.96
CA VAL A 133 -8.18 2.98 16.21
C VAL A 133 -9.38 2.08 15.99
N VAL A 134 -9.17 0.77 16.04
CA VAL A 134 -10.24 -0.23 15.98
C VAL A 134 -10.68 -0.55 17.39
N ASP A 135 -11.97 -0.37 17.68
CA ASP A 135 -12.54 -0.75 18.97
C ASP A 135 -12.83 -2.26 19.01
N LEU A 136 -12.18 -2.97 19.93
CA LEU A 136 -12.31 -4.42 20.08
C LEU A 136 -13.76 -4.82 20.36
N SER A 137 -14.49 -4.04 21.16
CA SER A 137 -15.87 -4.35 21.52
C SER A 137 -16.78 -4.28 20.29
N ASN A 138 -16.54 -3.30 19.42
CA ASN A 138 -17.30 -3.14 18.18
C ASN A 138 -17.10 -4.32 17.22
N VAL A 139 -15.85 -4.76 17.02
CA VAL A 139 -15.59 -5.88 16.11
C VAL A 139 -16.06 -7.22 16.67
N ILE A 140 -16.04 -7.42 17.99
CA ILE A 140 -16.65 -8.60 18.63
C ILE A 140 -18.17 -8.58 18.44
N ALA A 141 -18.82 -7.43 18.63
CA ALA A 141 -20.25 -7.29 18.44
C ALA A 141 -20.65 -7.61 16.99
N ALA A 142 -19.88 -7.12 16.01
CA ALA A 142 -20.09 -7.43 14.60
C ALA A 142 -19.89 -8.92 14.31
N ALA A 143 -18.78 -9.52 14.74
CA ALA A 143 -18.45 -10.93 14.49
C ALA A 143 -19.48 -11.91 15.05
N ARG A 144 -20.20 -11.52 16.12
CA ARG A 144 -21.27 -12.34 16.71
C ARG A 144 -22.62 -12.14 16.03
N LYS A 145 -22.90 -10.95 15.49
CA LYS A 145 -24.22 -10.56 15.01
C LYS A 145 -24.38 -10.75 13.50
N ASP A 146 -23.39 -10.33 12.73
CA ASP A 146 -23.48 -10.25 11.27
C ASP A 146 -23.61 -11.62 10.58
N PRO A 147 -22.97 -12.72 11.03
CA PRO A 147 -23.10 -14.02 10.36
C PRO A 147 -24.52 -14.60 10.33
N GLY A 148 -25.36 -14.23 11.30
CA GLY A 148 -26.76 -14.65 11.39
C GLY A 148 -27.76 -13.61 10.90
N ALA A 149 -27.29 -12.43 10.45
CA ALA A 149 -28.14 -11.34 10.02
C ALA A 149 -28.52 -11.47 8.53
N ALA A 150 -29.51 -10.68 8.12
CA ALA A 150 -29.90 -10.59 6.71
C ALA A 150 -28.71 -10.13 5.84
N GLN A 151 -28.68 -10.58 4.59
CA GLN A 151 -27.62 -10.21 3.64
C GLN A 151 -27.49 -8.69 3.52
N GLY A 152 -26.26 -8.19 3.65
CA GLY A 152 -25.95 -6.76 3.64
C GLY A 152 -26.07 -6.06 5.00
N HIS A 153 -26.38 -6.78 6.08
CA HIS A 153 -26.29 -6.22 7.43
C HIS A 153 -24.84 -5.86 7.78
N GLN A 154 -24.65 -4.68 8.36
CA GLN A 154 -23.34 -4.18 8.77
C GLN A 154 -23.44 -3.69 10.20
N THR A 155 -22.64 -4.28 11.09
CA THR A 155 -22.48 -3.82 12.47
C THR A 155 -21.10 -3.18 12.62
N HIS A 156 -21.03 -1.93 13.10
CA HIS A 156 -19.77 -1.20 13.28
C HIS A 156 -18.86 -1.18 12.03
N ALA A 157 -19.46 -0.93 10.87
CA ALA A 157 -18.82 -1.04 9.56
C ALA A 157 -17.48 -0.30 9.42
N ALA A 158 -17.28 0.82 10.13
CA ALA A 158 -16.02 1.56 10.12
C ALA A 158 -14.85 0.72 10.67
N ASP A 159 -15.05 0.05 11.82
CA ASP A 159 -14.05 -0.81 12.43
C ASP A 159 -13.87 -2.12 11.65
N VAL A 160 -14.99 -2.69 11.16
CA VAL A 160 -14.98 -3.95 10.40
C VAL A 160 -14.21 -3.79 9.09
N ARG A 161 -14.39 -2.69 8.34
CA ARG A 161 -13.66 -2.45 7.08
C ARG A 161 -12.14 -2.40 7.27
N VAL A 162 -11.67 -1.91 8.42
CA VAL A 162 -10.23 -1.91 8.74
C VAL A 162 -9.72 -3.35 8.90
N VAL A 163 -10.48 -4.19 9.60
CA VAL A 163 -10.14 -5.61 9.80
C VAL A 163 -10.22 -6.39 8.48
N GLU A 164 -11.26 -6.18 7.68
CA GLU A 164 -11.43 -6.78 6.36
C GLU A 164 -10.28 -6.43 5.39
N ALA A 165 -9.91 -5.16 5.34
CA ALA A 165 -8.80 -4.69 4.52
C ALA A 165 -7.47 -5.35 4.93
N ALA A 166 -7.27 -5.52 6.24
CA ALA A 166 -6.11 -6.22 6.80
C ALA A 166 -6.11 -7.71 6.45
N LEU A 167 -7.24 -8.41 6.62
CA LEU A 167 -7.37 -9.82 6.24
C LEU A 167 -7.16 -10.04 4.74
N LYS A 168 -7.61 -9.11 3.89
CA LYS A 168 -7.30 -9.14 2.46
C LYS A 168 -5.82 -8.97 2.18
N ALA A 169 -5.15 -8.08 2.91
CA ALA A 169 -3.71 -7.88 2.76
C ALA A 169 -2.90 -9.11 3.21
N GLU A 170 -3.41 -9.91 4.15
CA GLU A 170 -2.88 -11.25 4.48
C GLU A 170 -3.25 -12.33 3.44
N GLY A 171 -4.03 -11.99 2.42
CA GLY A 171 -4.52 -12.95 1.42
C GLY A 171 -5.59 -13.91 1.95
N LEU A 172 -6.16 -13.64 3.12
CA LEU A 172 -7.15 -14.48 3.80
C LEU A 172 -8.59 -14.14 3.41
N LEU A 173 -8.82 -12.96 2.84
CA LEU A 173 -10.14 -12.49 2.41
C LEU A 173 -10.11 -11.98 0.97
N SER A 174 -11.09 -12.38 0.16
CA SER A 174 -11.17 -11.95 -1.23
C SER A 174 -11.59 -10.49 -1.35
N ALA A 175 -11.22 -9.84 -2.46
CA ALA A 175 -11.57 -8.44 -2.70
C ALA A 175 -13.08 -8.17 -2.73
N THR A 176 -13.91 -9.18 -2.98
CA THR A 176 -15.37 -9.08 -3.01
C THR A 176 -15.95 -8.77 -1.63
N TYR A 177 -15.33 -9.30 -0.56
CA TYR A 177 -15.82 -9.19 0.82
C TYR A 177 -14.98 -8.23 1.67
N ALA A 178 -13.83 -7.79 1.19
CA ALA A 178 -12.86 -7.04 1.99
C ALA A 178 -13.15 -5.54 2.18
N SER A 179 -14.38 -5.10 1.92
CA SER A 179 -14.78 -3.69 2.00
C SER A 179 -16.27 -3.48 2.25
N ASP A 180 -17.05 -4.56 2.38
CA ASP A 180 -18.49 -4.42 2.59
C ASP A 180 -18.77 -3.91 4.02
N GLY A 181 -17.87 -4.13 4.98
CA GLY A 181 -18.02 -3.70 6.37
C GLY A 181 -18.98 -4.58 7.15
N SER A 182 -19.16 -5.82 6.72
CA SER A 182 -19.94 -6.85 7.39
C SER A 182 -19.02 -7.95 7.90
N PHE A 183 -19.06 -8.20 9.22
CA PHE A 183 -18.29 -9.32 9.78
C PHE A 183 -19.07 -10.64 9.59
N GLY A 184 -19.41 -10.94 8.35
CA GLY A 184 -20.17 -12.13 7.98
C GLY A 184 -19.36 -13.42 8.04
N THR A 185 -19.97 -14.53 7.67
CA THR A 185 -19.37 -15.89 7.75
C THR A 185 -18.03 -16.00 7.03
N THR A 186 -17.84 -15.33 5.90
CA THR A 186 -16.57 -15.29 5.17
C THR A 186 -15.47 -14.59 5.98
N THR A 187 -15.80 -13.45 6.62
CA THR A 187 -14.88 -12.68 7.46
C THR A 187 -14.52 -13.44 8.73
N VAL A 188 -15.48 -14.15 9.35
CA VAL A 188 -15.23 -15.09 10.48
C VAL A 188 -14.24 -16.19 10.06
N THR A 189 -14.45 -16.81 8.90
CA THR A 189 -13.57 -17.86 8.38
C THR A 189 -12.15 -17.34 8.13
N ALA A 190 -12.04 -16.15 7.53
CA ALA A 190 -10.76 -15.49 7.28
C ALA A 190 -10.03 -15.13 8.59
N TYR A 191 -10.76 -14.62 9.59
CA TYR A 191 -10.17 -14.29 10.88
C TYR A 191 -9.74 -15.55 11.65
N ALA A 192 -10.49 -16.65 11.54
CA ALA A 192 -10.09 -17.95 12.09
C ALA A 192 -8.77 -18.44 11.45
N ALA A 193 -8.61 -18.22 10.14
CA ALA A 193 -7.35 -18.52 9.45
C ALA A 193 -6.19 -17.64 9.94
N TRP A 194 -6.45 -16.36 10.21
CA TRP A 194 -5.47 -15.46 10.82
C TRP A 194 -5.05 -15.94 12.23
N GLN A 195 -6.01 -16.34 13.07
CA GLN A 195 -5.70 -16.92 14.38
C GLN A 195 -4.83 -18.19 14.23
N ARG A 196 -5.15 -19.09 13.30
CA ARG A 196 -4.30 -20.26 13.03
C ARG A 196 -2.89 -19.88 12.57
N HIS A 197 -2.75 -18.86 11.72
CA HIS A 197 -1.45 -18.34 11.31
C HIS A 197 -0.61 -17.85 12.51
N LEU A 198 -1.27 -17.31 13.54
CA LEU A 198 -0.65 -16.88 14.78
C LEU A 198 -0.37 -18.02 15.78
N GLY A 199 -0.71 -19.27 15.45
CA GLY A 199 -0.49 -20.47 16.28
C GLY A 199 -1.68 -20.90 17.16
N TYR A 200 -2.81 -20.20 17.08
CA TYR A 200 -4.02 -20.58 17.82
C TYR A 200 -4.66 -21.81 17.18
N HIS A 201 -5.37 -22.63 17.98
CA HIS A 201 -5.99 -23.87 17.52
C HIS A 201 -7.25 -24.18 18.33
N GLY A 202 -8.08 -25.09 17.81
CA GLY A 202 -9.33 -25.48 18.46
C GLY A 202 -10.25 -24.29 18.70
N ALA A 203 -10.77 -24.19 19.92
CA ALA A 203 -11.67 -23.10 20.33
C ALA A 203 -11.00 -21.71 20.33
N ASP A 204 -9.66 -21.64 20.37
CA ASP A 204 -8.96 -20.35 20.37
C ASP A 204 -8.79 -19.77 18.95
N ALA A 205 -9.17 -20.51 17.91
CA ALA A 205 -9.17 -20.08 16.51
C ALA A 205 -10.59 -20.10 15.91
N ASP A 206 -11.54 -19.54 16.66
CA ASP A 206 -12.98 -19.51 16.39
C ASP A 206 -13.44 -18.45 15.38
N GLY A 207 -12.54 -17.55 14.96
CA GLY A 207 -12.84 -16.43 14.08
C GLY A 207 -13.40 -15.20 14.77
N ILE A 208 -13.48 -15.18 16.10
CA ILE A 208 -13.88 -14.01 16.87
C ILE A 208 -12.62 -13.21 17.28
N PRO A 209 -12.55 -11.90 16.97
CA PRO A 209 -11.41 -11.09 17.35
C PRO A 209 -11.12 -11.07 18.85
N GLY A 210 -9.95 -11.57 19.24
CA GLY A 210 -9.37 -11.36 20.57
C GLY A 210 -8.40 -10.18 20.58
N LYS A 211 -8.16 -9.56 21.74
CA LYS A 211 -7.23 -8.42 21.88
C LYS A 211 -5.85 -8.71 21.29
N ALA A 212 -5.28 -9.88 21.60
CA ALA A 212 -3.94 -10.25 21.16
C ALA A 212 -3.86 -10.54 19.65
N SER A 213 -4.82 -11.29 19.09
CA SER A 213 -4.87 -11.57 17.65
C SER A 213 -5.14 -10.31 16.84
N LEU A 214 -6.01 -9.44 17.32
CA LEU A 214 -6.37 -8.18 16.66
C LEU A 214 -5.23 -7.16 16.75
N ALA A 215 -4.52 -7.07 17.89
CA ALA A 215 -3.35 -6.21 18.02
C ALA A 215 -2.20 -6.67 17.11
N LYS A 216 -2.01 -7.98 16.92
CA LYS A 216 -1.03 -8.50 15.95
C LYS A 216 -1.41 -8.14 14.52
N LEU A 217 -2.70 -8.25 14.15
CA LEU A 217 -3.19 -7.80 12.85
C LEU A 217 -3.01 -6.29 12.69
N GLY A 218 -3.31 -5.53 13.75
CA GLY A 218 -3.11 -4.08 13.80
C GLY A 218 -1.66 -3.68 13.58
N LYS A 219 -0.72 -4.34 14.26
CA LYS A 219 0.73 -4.15 14.05
C LYS A 219 1.13 -4.49 12.62
N ALA A 220 0.59 -5.57 12.07
CA ALA A 220 0.85 -5.99 10.70
C ALA A 220 0.22 -5.06 9.65
N HIS A 221 -0.84 -4.29 9.94
CA HIS A 221 -1.55 -3.49 8.92
C HIS A 221 -1.71 -2.00 9.24
N GLY A 222 -1.12 -1.51 10.32
CA GLY A 222 -1.05 -0.08 10.64
C GLY A 222 -2.30 0.47 11.32
N PHE A 223 -2.96 -0.31 12.18
CA PHE A 223 -4.02 0.17 13.08
C PHE A 223 -3.75 -0.22 14.53
N THR A 224 -4.32 0.53 15.47
CA THR A 224 -4.24 0.22 16.91
C THR A 224 -5.56 -0.31 17.43
N VAL A 225 -5.53 -1.04 18.54
CA VAL A 225 -6.72 -1.62 19.16
C VAL A 225 -7.04 -0.87 20.45
N LYS A 226 -8.25 -0.34 20.53
CA LYS A 226 -8.85 0.14 21.78
C LYS A 226 -9.68 -1.00 22.38
N ALA A 227 -9.59 -1.16 23.70
CA ALA A 227 -10.38 -2.11 24.47
C ALA A 227 -11.50 -1.37 25.21
#